data_AF-A0A8T5PS40-F1
#
_entry.id   AF-A0A8T5PS40-F1
#
_cell.length_a   1.000
_cell.length_b   1.000
_cell.length_c   1.000
_cell.angle_alpha   90.00
_cell.angle_beta   90.00
_cell.angle_gamma   90.00
#
_symmetry.space_group_name_H-M   'P 1'
#
loop_
_entity.id
_entity.type
_entity.pdbx_description
1 polymer ?
#
loop_
_entity_poly.entity_id
_entity_poly.type
_entity_poly.pdbx_seq_one_letter_code
_entity_poly.pdbx_strand_id
1 'polypeptide(L)' 'MKQYVITKKIAKHGSQAIIVIPRVLEGHLKPKTLVKLTIDVIDDGK' A
#
# COMPACT_ATOMS: atom_id res chain seq x y z
N MET A 1 -9.60 12.19 11.46
CA MET A 1 -9.33 10.95 10.70
C MET A 1 -8.46 11.33 9.50
N LYS A 2 -7.29 10.70 9.30
CA LYS A 2 -6.41 11.02 8.16
C LYS A 2 -6.61 9.97 7.08
N GLN A 3 -6.85 10.41 5.86
CA GLN A 3 -6.98 9.54 4.70
C GLN A 3 -5.83 9.83 3.74
N TYR A 4 -5.24 8.76 3.20
CA TYR A 4 -4.19 8.84 2.20
C TYR A 4 -4.65 8.04 0.98
N VAL A 5 -4.59 8.65 -0.20
CA VAL A 5 -4.81 7.96 -1.47
C VAL A 5 -3.47 7.87 -2.17
N ILE A 6 -3.04 6.66 -2.50
CA ILE A 6 -1.72 6.40 -3.08
C ILE A 6 -1.94 5.55 -4.34
N THR A 7 -1.66 6.14 -5.50
CA THR A 7 -1.54 5.38 -6.73
C THR A 7 -0.13 4.83 -6.83
N LYS A 8 0.01 3.51 -6.77
CA LYS A 8 1.32 2.86 -6.84
C LYS A 8 1.20 1.54 -7.58
N LYS A 9 2.21 1.22 -8.38
CA LYS A 9 2.34 -0.10 -8.98
C LYS A 9 2.66 -1.13 -7.90
N ILE A 10 2.06 -2.31 -8.03
CA ILE A 10 2.34 -3.45 -7.17
C ILE A 10 3.77 -3.91 -7.43
N ALA A 11 4.56 -4.07 -6.37
CA ALA A 11 5.91 -4.60 -6.47
C ALA A 11 5.90 -6.13 -6.32
N LYS A 12 6.95 -6.78 -6.78
CA LYS A 12 7.16 -8.23 -6.63
C LYS A 12 8.35 -8.48 -5.71
N HIS A 13 8.15 -9.30 -4.70
CA HIS A 13 9.22 -9.78 -3.83
C HIS A 13 9.18 -11.31 -3.79
N GLY A 14 10.13 -11.94 -4.48
CA GLY A 14 10.10 -13.38 -4.73
C GLY A 14 8.86 -13.79 -5.54
N SER A 15 8.08 -14.73 -5.02
CA SER A 15 6.80 -15.15 -5.59
C SER A 15 5.60 -14.31 -5.15
N GLN A 16 5.78 -13.38 -4.21
CA GLN A 16 4.69 -12.60 -3.63
C GLN A 16 4.58 -11.22 -4.26
N ALA A 17 3.34 -10.80 -4.51
CA ALA A 17 3.01 -9.41 -4.80
C ALA A 17 2.92 -8.63 -3.48
N ILE A 18 3.59 -7.48 -3.41
CA ILE A 18 3.63 -6.64 -2.21
C ILE A 18 3.32 -5.18 -2.54
N ILE A 19 2.67 -4.49 -1.62
CA ILE A 19 2.46 -3.04 -1.66
C ILE A 19 3.49 -2.41 -0.73
N VAL A 20 4.50 -1.76 -1.30
CA VAL A 20 5.54 -1.08 -0.51
C VAL A 20 5.00 0.25 0.01
N ILE A 21 4.86 0.36 1.32
CA ILE A 21 4.38 1.57 1.99
C ILE A 21 5.46 2.67 1.91
N PRO A 22 5.13 3.88 1.42
CA PRO A 22 6.07 5.02 1.41
C PRO A 22 6.53 5.44 2.81
N ARG A 23 7.81 5.83 2.96
CA ARG A 23 8.40 6.30 4.24
C ARG A 23 7.63 7.45 4.90
N VAL A 24 6.98 8.33 4.11
CA VAL A 24 6.17 9.43 4.65
C VAL A 24 5.01 8.96 5.55
N LEU A 25 4.59 7.70 5.43
CA LEU A 25 3.54 7.10 6.26
C LEU A 25 4.09 6.26 7.41
N GLU A 26 5.40 6.03 7.50
CA GLU A 26 6.03 5.17 8.50
C GLU A 26 5.75 5.64 9.93
N GLY A 27 5.75 6.96 10.14
CA GLY A 27 5.40 7.56 11.44
C GLY A 27 3.95 7.30 11.89
N HIS A 28 3.06 7.01 10.94
CA HIS A 28 1.64 6.73 11.18
C HIS A 28 1.31 5.23 11.17
N LEU A 29 2.12 4.44 10.49
CA LEU A 29 1.94 2.99 10.29
C LEU A 29 2.95 2.22 11.13
N LYS A 30 2.89 2.43 12.44
CA LYS A 30 3.75 1.71 13.40
C LYS A 30 3.37 0.24 13.47
N PRO A 31 4.28 -0.65 13.88
CA PRO A 31 3.93 -2.05 14.16
C PRO A 31 2.69 -2.16 15.06
N LYS A 32 1.81 -3.13 14.79
CA LYS A 32 0.51 -3.34 15.45
C LYS A 32 -0.58 -2.32 15.14
N THR A 33 -0.34 -1.33 14.27
CA THR A 33 -1.39 -0.42 13.82
C THR A 33 -2.34 -1.18 12.88
N LEU A 34 -3.62 -1.24 13.25
CA LEU A 34 -4.66 -1.77 12.37
C LEU A 34 -5.07 -0.69 11.36
N VAL A 35 -5.01 -0.99 10.07
CA VAL A 35 -5.45 -0.07 9.02
C VAL A 35 -6.40 -0.74 8.05
N LYS A 36 -7.38 0.02 7.57
CA LYS A 36 -8.25 -0.39 6.47
C LYS A 36 -7.55 -0.03 5.16
N LEU A 37 -7.25 -1.05 4.34
CA LEU A 37 -6.83 -0.85 2.96
C LEU A 37 -8.06 -0.89 2.05
N THR A 38 -8.11 -0.04 1.04
CA THR A 38 -9.08 -0.12 -0.06
C THR A 38 -8.27 -0.08 -1.34
N ILE A 39 -8.44 -1.09 -2.19
CA ILE A 39 -7.66 -1.28 -3.42
C ILE A 39 -8.63 -1.26 -4.58
N ASP A 40 -8.47 -0.28 -5.45
CA ASP A 40 -9.17 -0.21 -6.72
C ASP A 40 -8.15 -0.52 -7.83
N VAL A 41 -8.36 -1.60 -8.59
CA VAL A 41 -7.49 -1.96 -9.71
C VAL A 41 -7.89 -1.09 -10.90
N ILE A 42 -7.01 -0.15 -11.27
CA ILE A 42 -7.27 0.87 -12.29
C ILE A 42 -6.80 0.42 -13.68
N ASP A 43 -5.83 -0.50 -13.72
CA ASP A 43 -5.22 -1.07 -14.92
C ASP A 43 -4.60 -2.42 -14.52
N ASP A 44 -4.97 -3.49 -15.20
CA ASP A 44 -4.48 -4.85 -14.93
C ASP A 44 -3.22 -5.19 -15.74
N GLY A 45 -2.74 -4.26 -16.57
CA GLY A 45 -1.49 -4.39 -17.34
C GLY A 45 -1.46 -5.60 -18.27
N LYS A 46 -2.65 -6.11 -18.64
CA LYS A 46 -2.83 -7.18 -19.63
C LYS A 46 -3.03 -6.60 -21.03
#